data_AF-A0A1F9P2T4-F1
#
_entry.id   AF-A0A1F9P2T4-F1
#
_cell.length_a   1.000
_cell.length_b   1.000
_cell.length_c   1.000
_cell.angle_alpha   90.00
_cell.angle_beta   90.00
_cell.angle_gamma   90.00
#
_symmetry.space_group_name_H-M   'P 1'
#
loop_
_entity.id
_entity.type
_entity.pdbx_description
1 polymer ?
#
loop_
_entity_poly.entity_id
_entity_poly.type
_entity_poly.pdbx_seq_one_letter_code
_entity_poly.pdbx_strand_id
1 'polypeptide(L)'
;MLHIASLILLFLLVADNTPAFAAVDFIYPAPSTWVKSSGHMIVKFNQTDLSAIRVTVNGLASDLIDVSSPEYRKLFRDFFIAQAIWDSGKNSVLIDLFRGGQKIESAHADFFYVPPTSSMLPPPEFTPVIMHKPEKERLCISCHNLNPKREQMNSNIEKENPCVSCHKNILAAKYVHGPAGTYSCAYCHASEGKPKHAVPKQGAALCYECHADMSVQINKRKYIHGPIEAGMCEACHDSHGSQNESQLIMPINELCLSCHGHIRTQTHVVRTTSGEGHPYKGKPDPAKKRTGKTMSCISCHNPHAGDVRYYFVNNVDDRLSLCQMCHNK
;
A
#
# COMPACT_ATOMS: atom_id res chain seq x y z
N MET A 1 -21.33 -35.03 78.86
CA MET A 1 -21.68 -33.91 77.95
C MET A 1 -20.44 -33.07 77.73
N LEU A 2 -19.82 -33.15 76.55
CA LEU A 2 -19.21 -32.03 75.83
C LEU A 2 -18.72 -32.55 74.47
N HIS A 3 -19.22 -31.97 73.38
CA HIS A 3 -18.95 -32.35 71.99
C HIS A 3 -17.54 -31.96 71.56
N ILE A 4 -16.88 -32.87 70.83
CA ILE A 4 -15.66 -32.61 70.05
C ILE A 4 -16.10 -32.02 68.70
N ALA A 5 -15.67 -30.81 68.38
CA ALA A 5 -15.87 -30.19 67.07
C ALA A 5 -14.63 -30.41 66.19
N SER A 6 -14.81 -31.15 65.08
CA SER A 6 -13.80 -31.31 64.03
C SER A 6 -13.84 -30.11 63.09
N LEU A 7 -12.71 -29.41 62.97
CA LEU A 7 -12.52 -28.32 62.01
C LEU A 7 -12.07 -28.92 60.66
N ILE A 8 -12.94 -28.87 59.64
CA ILE A 8 -12.59 -29.23 58.25
C ILE A 8 -12.03 -27.99 57.58
N LEU A 9 -10.73 -28.00 57.27
CA LEU A 9 -10.07 -26.95 56.49
C LEU A 9 -10.33 -27.22 55.01
N LEU A 10 -11.26 -26.47 54.42
CA LEU A 10 -11.58 -26.53 52.98
C LEU A 10 -10.50 -25.75 52.21
N PHE A 11 -9.58 -26.46 51.54
CA PHE A 11 -8.68 -25.84 50.56
C PHE A 11 -9.49 -25.43 49.33
N LEU A 12 -9.78 -24.14 49.21
CA LEU A 12 -10.25 -23.52 47.97
C LEU A 12 -9.08 -23.52 46.98
N LEU A 13 -9.14 -24.40 45.99
CA LEU A 13 -8.33 -24.32 44.77
C LEU A 13 -8.68 -23.02 44.04
N VAL A 14 -7.84 -22.01 44.20
CA VAL A 14 -7.85 -20.84 43.33
C VAL A 14 -7.35 -21.31 41.97
N ALA A 15 -8.24 -21.35 40.98
CA ALA A 15 -7.85 -21.57 39.59
C ALA A 15 -6.96 -20.40 39.16
N ASP A 16 -5.68 -20.67 38.95
CA ASP A 16 -4.76 -19.74 38.29
C ASP A 16 -5.29 -19.47 36.88
N ASN A 17 -5.92 -18.30 36.69
CA ASN A 17 -6.18 -17.71 35.38
C ASN A 17 -4.85 -17.28 34.74
N THR A 18 -4.05 -18.27 34.35
CA THR A 18 -3.04 -18.08 33.33
C THR A 18 -3.79 -17.82 32.01
N PRO A 19 -3.57 -16.68 31.33
CA PRO A 19 -4.17 -16.46 30.03
C PRO A 19 -3.67 -17.58 29.11
N ALA A 20 -4.59 -18.37 28.55
CA ALA A 20 -4.27 -19.34 27.52
C ALA A 20 -3.58 -18.57 26.38
N PHE A 21 -2.28 -18.81 26.19
CA PHE A 21 -1.57 -18.27 25.05
C PHE A 21 -2.24 -18.81 23.79
N ALA A 22 -2.72 -17.92 22.92
CA ALA A 22 -3.34 -18.31 21.66
C ALA A 22 -2.39 -19.22 20.86
N ALA A 23 -2.89 -20.29 20.25
CA ALA A 23 -2.04 -21.22 19.51
C ALA A 23 -1.39 -20.61 18.25
N VAL A 24 -1.92 -19.49 17.77
CA VAL A 24 -1.43 -18.76 16.61
C VAL A 24 -1.36 -17.26 16.92
N ASP A 25 -0.20 -16.67 16.65
CA ASP A 25 0.00 -15.23 16.66
C ASP A 25 -0.12 -14.69 15.23
N PHE A 26 -1.12 -13.84 14.99
CA PHE A 26 -1.30 -13.11 13.73
C PHE A 26 -0.41 -11.86 13.71
N ILE A 27 0.76 -11.96 13.10
CA ILE A 27 1.78 -10.90 13.09
C ILE A 27 1.41 -9.82 12.06
N TYR A 28 1.02 -10.25 10.86
CA TYR A 28 0.60 -9.38 9.76
C TYR A 28 -0.35 -10.09 8.79
N PRO A 29 -1.52 -9.51 8.46
CA PRO A 29 -2.23 -8.48 9.21
C PRO A 29 -2.50 -8.94 10.65
N ALA A 30 -2.46 -8.01 11.61
CA ALA A 30 -2.80 -8.32 12.99
C ALA A 30 -4.32 -8.19 13.22
N PRO A 31 -4.90 -8.84 14.24
CA PRO A 31 -6.34 -8.76 14.50
C PRO A 31 -6.76 -7.32 14.82
N SER A 32 -7.95 -6.92 14.34
CA SER A 32 -8.48 -5.56 14.53
C SER A 32 -7.54 -4.46 14.02
N THR A 33 -6.80 -4.75 12.94
CA THR A 33 -5.98 -3.74 12.25
C THR A 33 -6.44 -3.52 10.81
N TRP A 34 -5.99 -2.43 10.21
CA TRP A 34 -6.11 -2.20 8.77
C TRP A 34 -4.75 -2.12 8.09
N VAL A 35 -4.72 -2.55 6.83
CA VAL A 35 -3.52 -2.60 6.00
C VAL A 35 -3.77 -1.97 4.62
N LYS A 36 -2.75 -1.28 4.08
CA LYS A 36 -2.75 -0.73 2.72
C LYS A 36 -1.93 -1.56 1.73
N SER A 37 -0.90 -2.26 2.22
CA SER A 37 -0.01 -3.07 1.40
C SER A 37 -0.52 -4.51 1.36
N SER A 38 -1.05 -4.91 0.20
CA SER A 38 -1.41 -6.31 -0.06
C SER A 38 -0.17 -7.07 -0.47
N GLY A 39 0.19 -8.06 0.33
CA GLY A 39 1.22 -8.99 -0.08
C GLY A 39 1.33 -10.11 0.90
N HIS A 40 1.78 -9.82 2.12
CA HIS A 40 2.14 -10.87 3.05
C HIS A 40 1.00 -11.21 4.01
N MET A 41 0.89 -12.50 4.31
CA MET A 41 0.30 -13.00 5.53
C MET A 41 1.41 -13.68 6.32
N ILE A 42 1.63 -13.25 7.55
CA ILE A 42 2.67 -13.71 8.46
C ILE A 42 1.99 -14.11 9.76
N VAL A 43 2.06 -15.40 10.06
CA VAL A 43 1.58 -15.95 11.33
C VAL A 43 2.67 -16.77 11.97
N LYS A 44 2.65 -16.85 13.29
CA LYS A 44 3.54 -17.71 14.07
C LYS A 44 2.71 -18.71 14.85
N PHE A 45 3.10 -19.98 14.77
CA PHE A 45 2.57 -21.06 15.56
C PHE A 45 3.27 -21.10 16.92
N ASN A 46 2.47 -21.31 17.97
CA ASN A 46 2.98 -21.56 19.33
C ASN A 46 3.08 -23.06 19.63
N GLN A 47 2.71 -23.90 18.67
CA GLN A 47 2.83 -25.36 18.71
C GLN A 47 3.90 -25.82 17.71
N THR A 48 4.86 -26.62 18.17
CA THR A 48 6.04 -27.03 17.37
C THR A 48 5.86 -28.36 16.66
N ASP A 49 4.86 -29.16 17.04
CA ASP A 49 4.61 -30.52 16.56
C ASP A 49 3.45 -30.63 15.55
N LEU A 50 3.11 -29.51 14.91
CA LEU A 50 2.08 -29.45 13.89
C LEU A 50 2.47 -30.26 12.65
N SER A 51 1.53 -31.09 12.17
CA SER A 51 1.67 -31.84 10.91
C SER A 51 1.27 -31.01 9.70
N ALA A 52 0.17 -30.25 9.81
CA ALA A 52 -0.34 -29.45 8.70
C ALA A 52 -1.17 -28.27 9.21
N ILE A 53 -1.44 -27.32 8.31
CA ILE A 53 -2.42 -26.26 8.53
C ILE A 53 -3.40 -26.18 7.36
N ARG A 54 -4.54 -25.54 7.58
CA ARG A 54 -5.42 -25.06 6.51
C ARG A 54 -5.75 -23.60 6.76
N VAL A 55 -5.56 -22.77 5.73
CA VAL A 55 -5.88 -21.35 5.77
C VAL A 55 -7.18 -21.13 5.04
N THR A 56 -8.14 -20.47 5.67
CA THR A 56 -9.40 -20.06 5.05
C THR A 56 -9.48 -18.55 5.07
N VAL A 57 -9.63 -17.93 3.90
CA VAL A 57 -9.79 -16.47 3.74
C VAL A 57 -11.17 -16.21 3.20
N ASN A 58 -11.99 -15.45 3.92
CA ASN A 58 -13.36 -15.10 3.53
C ASN A 58 -14.21 -16.32 3.13
N GLY A 59 -14.03 -17.44 3.83
CA GLY A 59 -14.74 -18.70 3.59
C GLY A 59 -14.11 -19.60 2.51
N LEU A 60 -13.09 -19.13 1.77
CA LEU A 60 -12.36 -19.93 0.80
C LEU A 60 -11.17 -20.62 1.46
N ALA A 61 -11.27 -21.94 1.62
CA ALA A 61 -10.25 -22.76 2.23
C ALA A 61 -9.17 -23.18 1.25
N SER A 62 -7.92 -23.17 1.70
CA SER A 62 -6.79 -23.80 1.01
C SER A 62 -6.85 -25.32 1.11
N ASP A 63 -6.04 -25.99 0.29
CA ASP A 63 -5.62 -27.35 0.58
C ASP A 63 -4.87 -27.43 1.92
N LEU A 64 -4.67 -28.66 2.43
CA LEU A 64 -3.82 -28.87 3.59
C LEU A 64 -2.37 -28.56 3.21
N ILE A 65 -1.74 -27.69 4.00
CA ILE A 65 -0.36 -27.27 3.83
C ILE A 65 0.47 -28.02 4.86
N ASP A 66 1.40 -28.86 4.40
CA ASP A 66 2.36 -29.54 5.27
C ASP A 66 3.33 -28.52 5.90
N VAL A 67 3.41 -28.54 7.23
CA VAL A 67 4.33 -27.69 8.01
C VAL A 67 5.27 -28.53 8.87
N SER A 68 5.30 -29.85 8.67
CA SER A 68 6.13 -30.78 9.44
C SER A 68 7.44 -31.16 8.79
N SER A 69 7.58 -30.96 7.48
CA SER A 69 8.78 -31.36 6.76
C SER A 69 10.04 -30.68 7.33
N PRO A 70 11.17 -31.41 7.43
CA PRO A 70 12.44 -30.84 7.87
C PRO A 70 12.85 -29.61 7.04
N GLU A 71 12.55 -29.62 5.74
CA GLU A 71 12.82 -28.53 4.80
C GLU A 71 12.01 -27.28 5.18
N TYR A 72 10.72 -27.44 5.47
CA TYR A 72 9.88 -26.33 5.94
C TYR A 72 10.41 -25.76 7.26
N ARG A 73 10.66 -26.62 8.25
CA ARG A 73 11.12 -26.18 9.57
C ARG A 73 12.48 -25.49 9.53
N LYS A 74 13.35 -25.88 8.59
CA LYS A 74 14.63 -25.21 8.36
C LYS A 74 14.45 -23.77 7.83
N LEU A 75 13.47 -23.56 6.95
CA LEU A 75 13.26 -22.26 6.29
C LEU A 75 12.37 -21.32 7.11
N PHE A 76 11.27 -21.84 7.64
CA PHE A 76 10.21 -21.05 8.23
C PHE A 76 10.08 -21.26 9.74
N ARG A 77 10.75 -22.26 10.33
CA ARG A 77 10.62 -22.62 11.76
C ARG A 77 9.16 -22.83 12.14
N ASP A 78 8.62 -21.95 12.99
CA ASP A 78 7.23 -21.97 13.44
C ASP A 78 6.40 -20.87 12.79
N PHE A 79 6.87 -20.29 11.69
CA PHE A 79 6.15 -19.26 10.94
C PHE A 79 5.48 -19.85 9.71
N PHE A 80 4.34 -19.29 9.34
CA PHE A 80 3.81 -19.42 8.00
C PHE A 80 3.76 -18.04 7.35
N ILE A 81 4.43 -17.94 6.20
CA ILE A 81 4.53 -16.73 5.40
C ILE A 81 4.01 -17.06 4.02
N ALA A 82 2.94 -16.37 3.60
CA ALA A 82 2.34 -16.55 2.30
C ALA A 82 2.05 -15.21 1.64
N GLN A 83 2.00 -15.23 0.31
CA GLN A 83 1.41 -14.12 -0.42
C GLN A 83 -0.11 -14.30 -0.51
N ALA A 84 -0.85 -13.33 0.01
CA ALA A 84 -2.30 -13.37 0.07
C ALA A 84 -2.91 -12.18 -0.69
N ILE A 85 -4.02 -12.47 -1.38
CA ILE A 85 -4.87 -11.48 -2.04
C ILE A 85 -6.05 -11.22 -1.11
N TRP A 86 -6.33 -9.96 -0.83
CA TRP A 86 -7.36 -9.54 0.10
C TRP A 86 -8.51 -8.87 -0.65
N ASP A 87 -9.74 -9.13 -0.20
CA ASP A 87 -10.90 -8.42 -0.71
C ASP A 87 -10.93 -7.00 -0.15
N SER A 88 -11.40 -6.04 -0.93
CA SER A 88 -11.54 -4.65 -0.46
C SER A 88 -12.51 -4.58 0.72
N GLY A 89 -12.07 -4.04 1.86
CA GLY A 89 -12.87 -3.94 3.08
C GLY A 89 -12.52 -4.99 4.14
N LYS A 90 -13.52 -5.47 4.89
CA LYS A 90 -13.31 -6.44 5.98
C LYS A 90 -12.92 -7.81 5.41
N ASN A 91 -11.87 -8.40 5.96
CA ASN A 91 -11.42 -9.76 5.68
C ASN A 91 -11.39 -10.58 6.97
N SER A 92 -11.72 -11.86 6.86
CA SER A 92 -11.67 -12.84 7.94
C SER A 92 -10.74 -13.98 7.55
N VAL A 93 -9.81 -14.31 8.44
CA VAL A 93 -8.85 -15.40 8.27
C VAL A 93 -9.05 -16.42 9.39
N LEU A 94 -9.18 -17.68 9.00
CA LEU A 94 -9.22 -18.83 9.90
C LEU A 94 -8.03 -19.74 9.58
N ILE A 95 -7.31 -20.16 10.62
CA ILE A 95 -6.20 -21.10 10.53
C ILE A 95 -6.55 -22.32 11.37
N ASP A 96 -6.77 -23.44 10.68
CA ASP A 96 -6.96 -24.74 11.30
C ASP A 96 -5.61 -25.43 11.46
N LEU A 97 -5.34 -25.90 12.67
CA LEU A 97 -4.11 -26.60 13.03
C LEU A 97 -4.36 -28.11 13.07
N PHE A 98 -3.42 -28.88 12.51
CA PHE A 98 -3.51 -30.34 12.46
C PHE A 98 -2.28 -30.99 13.09
N ARG A 99 -2.51 -32.11 13.80
CA ARG A 99 -1.49 -33.01 14.31
C ARG A 99 -1.88 -34.45 13.97
N GLY A 100 -0.98 -35.19 13.34
CA GLY A 100 -1.26 -36.58 12.92
C GLY A 100 -2.49 -36.70 12.03
N GLY A 101 -2.79 -35.68 11.21
CA GLY A 101 -3.97 -35.63 10.34
C GLY A 101 -5.29 -35.26 11.03
N GLN A 102 -5.32 -35.11 12.35
CA GLN A 102 -6.50 -34.65 13.09
C GLN A 102 -6.42 -33.14 13.35
N LYS A 103 -7.54 -32.45 13.15
CA LYS A 103 -7.68 -31.04 13.53
C LYS A 103 -7.69 -30.94 15.05
N ILE A 104 -6.82 -30.10 15.60
CA ILE A 104 -6.67 -29.92 17.05
C ILE A 104 -7.22 -28.58 17.55
N GLU A 105 -7.08 -27.52 16.76
CA GLU A 105 -7.48 -26.16 17.14
C GLU A 105 -7.72 -25.30 15.90
N SER A 106 -8.43 -24.20 16.08
CA SER A 106 -8.59 -23.14 15.09
C SER A 106 -8.26 -21.78 15.70
N ALA A 107 -7.57 -20.94 14.95
CA ALA A 107 -7.35 -19.54 15.30
C ALA A 107 -7.98 -18.64 14.24
N HIS A 108 -8.58 -17.52 14.67
CA HIS A 108 -9.31 -16.61 13.80
C HIS A 108 -8.83 -15.17 14.00
N ALA A 109 -8.75 -14.41 12.91
CA ALA A 109 -8.50 -12.98 12.94
C ALA A 109 -9.30 -12.24 11.86
N ASP A 110 -9.90 -11.13 12.27
CA ASP A 110 -10.48 -10.15 11.36
C ASP A 110 -9.54 -8.95 11.19
N PHE A 111 -9.43 -8.44 9.98
CA PHE A 111 -8.72 -7.20 9.67
C PHE A 111 -9.40 -6.47 8.50
N PHE A 112 -8.99 -5.24 8.22
CA PHE A 112 -9.56 -4.43 7.15
C PHE A 112 -8.51 -4.09 6.09
N TYR A 113 -8.79 -4.38 4.83
CA TYR A 113 -7.91 -4.04 3.72
C TYR A 113 -8.41 -2.80 2.99
N VAL A 114 -7.55 -1.78 2.89
CA VAL A 114 -7.81 -0.56 2.12
C VAL A 114 -6.92 -0.60 0.88
N PRO A 115 -7.46 -0.87 -0.31
CA PRO A 115 -6.68 -0.83 -1.53
C PRO A 115 -6.01 0.55 -1.71
N PRO A 116 -4.75 0.63 -2.18
CA PRO A 116 -4.04 1.90 -2.35
C PRO A 116 -4.78 2.94 -3.21
N THR A 117 -5.60 2.48 -4.17
CA THR A 117 -6.37 3.31 -5.09
C THR A 117 -7.76 3.69 -4.58
N SER A 118 -8.14 3.22 -3.39
CA SER A 118 -9.47 3.43 -2.81
C SER A 118 -9.53 4.71 -1.97
N SER A 119 -10.65 5.43 -2.05
CA SER A 119 -10.99 6.53 -1.13
C SER A 119 -11.65 6.04 0.16
N MET A 120 -11.78 4.72 0.34
CA MET A 120 -12.36 4.10 1.52
C MET A 120 -11.57 4.44 2.77
N LEU A 121 -12.28 4.86 3.81
CA LEU A 121 -11.73 5.01 5.15
C LEU A 121 -11.94 3.72 5.94
N PRO A 122 -10.92 3.23 6.65
CA PRO A 122 -11.09 2.09 7.55
C PRO A 122 -12.02 2.47 8.71
N PRO A 123 -12.90 1.55 9.16
CA PRO A 123 -13.75 1.79 10.32
C PRO A 123 -12.93 2.07 11.59
N PRO A 124 -13.45 2.88 12.55
CA PRO A 124 -12.69 3.30 13.75
C PRO A 124 -12.19 2.16 14.64
N GLU A 125 -12.85 1.00 14.62
CA GLU A 125 -12.48 -0.19 15.37
C GLU A 125 -11.21 -0.88 14.83
N PHE A 126 -10.79 -0.57 13.61
CA PHE A 126 -9.54 -1.06 13.03
C PHE A 126 -8.44 -0.01 13.16
N THR A 127 -7.29 -0.42 13.71
CA THR A 127 -6.12 0.48 13.86
C THR A 127 -5.06 0.21 12.80
N PRO A 128 -4.23 1.18 12.38
CA PRO A 128 -3.19 0.93 11.39
C PRO A 128 -2.21 -0.15 11.88
N VAL A 129 -1.94 -1.15 11.04
CA VAL A 129 -0.88 -2.12 11.35
C VAL A 129 0.48 -1.45 11.23
N ILE A 130 1.34 -1.66 12.22
CA ILE A 130 2.75 -1.27 12.17
C ILE A 130 3.58 -2.54 12.38
N MET A 131 4.40 -2.89 11.39
CA MET A 131 5.27 -4.07 11.44
C MET A 131 6.55 -3.80 12.23
N HIS A 132 7.18 -2.65 11.99
CA HIS A 132 8.42 -2.23 12.65
C HIS A 132 8.17 -1.72 14.07
N LYS A 133 7.76 -2.63 14.96
CA LYS A 133 7.69 -2.42 16.41
C LYS A 133 8.64 -3.39 17.11
N PRO A 134 9.33 -3.00 18.21
CA PRO A 134 10.33 -3.85 18.87
C PRO A 134 9.84 -5.27 19.16
N GLU A 135 8.60 -5.42 19.63
CA GLU A 135 8.00 -6.72 19.95
C GLU A 135 7.82 -7.64 18.74
N LYS A 136 7.52 -7.09 17.56
CA LYS A 136 7.39 -7.84 16.30
C LYS A 136 8.75 -8.11 15.68
N GLU A 137 9.65 -7.11 15.70
CA GLU A 137 11.00 -7.26 15.13
C GLU A 137 11.78 -8.38 15.83
N ARG A 138 11.64 -8.53 17.15
CA ARG A 138 12.27 -9.60 17.93
C ARG A 138 12.00 -11.01 17.39
N LEU A 139 10.86 -11.23 16.72
CA LEU A 139 10.48 -12.51 16.12
C LEU A 139 11.29 -12.82 14.85
N CYS A 140 11.84 -11.81 14.19
CA CYS A 140 12.45 -11.92 12.87
C CYS A 140 13.98 -11.68 12.90
N ILE A 141 14.51 -10.96 13.90
CA ILE A 141 15.93 -10.55 13.96
C ILE A 141 16.94 -11.70 14.00
N SER A 142 16.51 -12.93 14.33
CA SER A 142 17.38 -14.11 14.26
C SER A 142 17.81 -14.45 12.83
N CYS A 143 17.06 -13.97 11.83
CA CYS A 143 17.28 -14.27 10.42
C CYS A 143 17.34 -13.00 9.55
N HIS A 144 16.60 -11.94 9.90
CA HIS A 144 16.49 -10.71 9.11
C HIS A 144 17.21 -9.54 9.79
N ASN A 145 17.92 -8.74 9.00
CA ASN A 145 18.47 -7.47 9.49
C ASN A 145 17.37 -6.39 9.49
N LEU A 146 16.71 -6.23 10.64
CA LEU A 146 15.68 -5.20 10.85
C LEU A 146 16.23 -3.89 11.41
N ASN A 147 17.54 -3.80 11.66
CA ASN A 147 18.19 -2.55 12.03
C ASN A 147 19.35 -2.21 11.07
N PRO A 148 19.05 -2.08 9.77
CA PRO A 148 20.08 -1.86 8.77
C PRO A 148 20.73 -0.49 8.94
N LYS A 149 22.03 -0.41 8.64
CA LYS A 149 22.71 0.88 8.47
C LYS A 149 22.20 1.56 7.20
N ARG A 150 22.36 2.89 7.13
CA ARG A 150 21.94 3.70 5.97
C ARG A 150 22.53 3.19 4.65
N GLU A 151 23.76 2.71 4.67
CA GLU A 151 24.44 2.16 3.48
C GLU A 151 23.76 0.89 2.99
N GLN A 152 23.29 0.02 3.90
CA GLN A 152 22.57 -1.21 3.56
C GLN A 152 21.17 -0.90 3.00
N MET A 153 20.51 0.12 3.55
CA MET A 153 19.23 0.62 3.05
C MET A 153 19.32 1.27 1.67
N ASN A 154 20.54 1.61 1.22
CA ASN A 154 20.83 2.24 -0.07
C ASN A 154 21.69 1.36 -0.98
N SER A 155 21.89 0.08 -0.66
CA SER A 155 22.61 -0.81 -1.56
C SER A 155 21.81 -0.97 -2.85
N ASN A 156 22.45 -0.70 -3.98
CA ASN A 156 21.89 -0.90 -5.31
C ASN A 156 21.89 -2.39 -5.74
N ILE A 157 22.36 -3.29 -4.88
CA ILE A 157 22.33 -4.74 -5.06
C ILE A 157 21.15 -5.29 -4.26
N GLU A 158 20.12 -5.79 -4.97
CA GLU A 158 18.85 -6.25 -4.37
C GLU A 158 19.05 -7.18 -3.16
N LYS A 159 19.89 -8.21 -3.30
CA LYS A 159 20.16 -9.23 -2.26
C LYS A 159 20.85 -8.67 -1.02
N GLU A 160 21.46 -7.48 -1.11
CA GLU A 160 22.15 -6.82 0.00
C GLU A 160 21.26 -5.79 0.70
N ASN A 161 20.10 -5.45 0.12
CA ASN A 161 19.15 -4.51 0.71
C ASN A 161 18.13 -5.27 1.59
N PRO A 162 18.17 -5.13 2.93
CA PRO A 162 17.30 -5.91 3.82
C PRO A 162 15.82 -5.57 3.65
N CYS A 163 15.48 -4.37 3.19
CA CYS A 163 14.10 -3.94 2.99
C CYS A 163 13.42 -4.76 1.89
N VAL A 164 14.14 -5.08 0.81
CA VAL A 164 13.56 -5.78 -0.35
C VAL A 164 13.23 -7.23 -0.03
N SER A 165 13.88 -7.83 0.97
CA SER A 165 13.56 -9.20 1.42
C SER A 165 12.09 -9.39 1.83
N CYS A 166 11.45 -8.34 2.34
CA CYS A 166 10.03 -8.33 2.71
C CYS A 166 9.18 -7.42 1.82
N HIS A 167 9.74 -6.33 1.29
CA HIS A 167 8.98 -5.30 0.56
C HIS A 167 9.07 -5.40 -0.96
N LYS A 168 9.61 -6.49 -1.54
CA LYS A 168 9.77 -6.67 -2.99
C LYS A 168 8.55 -6.28 -3.83
N ASN A 169 7.34 -6.54 -3.33
CA ASN A 169 6.10 -6.25 -4.05
C ASN A 169 5.87 -4.74 -4.32
N ILE A 170 6.46 -3.83 -3.53
CA ILE A 170 6.34 -2.39 -3.80
C ILE A 170 7.05 -2.00 -5.12
N LEU A 171 7.94 -2.87 -5.61
CA LEU A 171 8.68 -2.71 -6.86
C LEU A 171 8.06 -3.51 -8.01
N ALA A 172 6.98 -4.24 -7.77
CA ALA A 172 6.24 -5.00 -8.79
C ALA A 172 5.32 -4.09 -9.64
N ALA A 173 5.82 -2.91 -10.01
CA ALA A 173 5.13 -1.92 -10.82
C ALA A 173 5.78 -1.82 -12.21
N LYS A 174 4.98 -1.61 -13.27
CA LYS A 174 5.51 -1.40 -14.62
C LYS A 174 6.39 -0.15 -14.72
N TYR A 175 6.03 0.91 -14.02
CA TYR A 175 6.76 2.18 -13.98
C TYR A 175 7.25 2.43 -12.56
N VAL A 176 8.39 1.83 -12.19
CA VAL A 176 9.03 2.05 -10.88
C VAL A 176 9.70 3.42 -10.85
N HIS A 177 9.57 4.13 -9.73
CA HIS A 177 10.24 5.41 -9.51
C HIS A 177 11.73 5.19 -9.25
N GLY A 178 12.59 6.06 -9.79
CA GLY A 178 14.06 5.88 -9.81
C GLY A 178 14.66 5.44 -8.46
N PRO A 179 14.49 6.22 -7.36
CA PRO A 179 15.03 5.86 -6.06
C PRO A 179 14.55 4.51 -5.51
N ALA A 180 13.32 4.11 -5.81
CA ALA A 180 12.81 2.80 -5.42
C ALA A 180 13.39 1.68 -6.29
N GLY A 181 13.51 1.92 -7.60
CA GLY A 181 14.09 0.99 -8.57
C GLY A 181 15.58 0.73 -8.38
N THR A 182 16.29 1.67 -7.76
CA THR A 182 17.70 1.50 -7.36
C THR A 182 17.87 1.07 -5.90
N TYR A 183 16.79 0.65 -5.24
CA TYR A 183 16.78 0.20 -3.84
C TYR A 183 17.37 1.25 -2.87
N SER A 184 17.18 2.53 -3.16
CA SER A 184 17.75 3.63 -2.38
C SER A 184 16.74 4.14 -1.35
N CYS A 185 16.28 3.23 -0.49
CA CYS A 185 15.18 3.42 0.44
C CYS A 185 15.44 4.58 1.42
N ALA A 186 16.70 4.78 1.81
CA ALA A 186 17.07 5.75 2.85
C ALA A 186 17.06 7.21 2.37
N TYR A 187 16.84 7.48 1.08
CA TYR A 187 16.59 8.85 0.64
C TYR A 187 15.26 9.38 1.17
N CYS A 188 14.24 8.52 1.27
CA CYS A 188 12.93 8.90 1.78
C CYS A 188 12.69 8.37 3.19
N HIS A 189 13.10 7.13 3.50
CA HIS A 189 12.86 6.52 4.80
C HIS A 189 14.02 6.78 5.76
N ALA A 190 13.72 7.16 7.01
CA ALA A 190 14.74 7.31 8.05
C ALA A 190 15.20 5.92 8.55
N SER A 191 16.43 5.79 9.06
CA SER A 191 16.81 4.57 9.80
C SER A 191 16.11 4.55 11.17
N GLU A 192 16.10 5.70 11.83
CA GLU A 192 15.48 5.94 13.13
C GLU A 192 14.27 6.86 12.96
N GLY A 193 13.08 6.41 13.37
CA GLY A 193 11.83 7.15 13.24
C GLY A 193 10.75 6.61 14.17
N LYS A 194 9.61 7.30 14.26
CA LYS A 194 8.44 6.83 15.01
C LYS A 194 7.18 6.90 14.13
N PRO A 195 6.70 5.78 13.56
CA PRO A 195 7.28 4.42 13.63
C PRO A 195 8.65 4.32 12.95
N LYS A 196 9.41 3.28 13.28
CA LYS A 196 10.73 3.05 12.68
C LYS A 196 10.60 2.95 11.16
N HIS A 197 11.59 3.50 10.44
CA HIS A 197 11.54 3.67 9.00
C HIS A 197 10.44 4.60 8.45
N ALA A 198 9.87 5.47 9.28
CA ALA A 198 8.99 6.53 8.79
C ALA A 198 9.72 7.48 7.82
N VAL A 199 8.93 8.06 6.92
CA VAL A 199 9.37 9.12 6.01
C VAL A 199 9.32 10.45 6.79
N PRO A 200 10.45 11.15 7.00
CA PRO A 200 10.51 12.31 7.87
C PRO A 200 10.02 13.61 7.20
N LYS A 201 9.97 13.67 5.87
CA LYS A 201 9.47 14.79 5.07
C LYS A 201 8.37 14.29 4.14
N GLN A 202 7.33 15.09 3.90
CA GLN A 202 6.20 14.69 3.07
C GLN A 202 5.95 15.70 1.95
N GLY A 203 5.28 15.23 0.90
CA GLY A 203 4.87 16.07 -0.22
C GLY A 203 6.03 16.82 -0.86
N ALA A 204 5.75 18.05 -1.31
CA ALA A 204 6.69 18.93 -1.99
C ALA A 204 8.04 19.10 -1.27
N ALA A 205 8.04 19.17 0.07
CA ALA A 205 9.26 19.35 0.85
C ALA A 205 10.25 18.18 0.68
N LEU A 206 9.75 16.96 0.49
CA LEU A 206 10.58 15.80 0.15
C LEU A 206 10.88 15.75 -1.35
N CYS A 207 9.86 15.88 -2.19
CA CYS A 207 10.01 15.70 -3.64
C CYS A 207 11.00 16.70 -4.26
N TYR A 208 11.01 17.94 -3.77
CA TYR A 208 11.88 19.00 -4.30
C TYR A 208 13.34 18.90 -3.87
N GLU A 209 13.72 17.97 -2.98
CA GLU A 209 15.13 17.71 -2.70
C GLU A 209 15.88 17.21 -3.94
N CYS A 210 15.18 16.51 -4.84
CA CYS A 210 15.72 16.08 -6.13
C CYS A 210 15.03 16.79 -7.30
N HIS A 211 13.73 17.05 -7.22
CA HIS A 211 12.97 17.74 -8.27
C HIS A 211 12.96 19.26 -8.09
N ALA A 212 14.10 19.86 -7.73
CA ALA A 212 14.22 21.29 -7.46
C ALA A 212 13.82 22.16 -8.66
N ASP A 213 14.19 21.74 -9.88
CA ASP A 213 13.81 22.43 -11.11
C ASP A 213 12.28 22.52 -11.27
N MET A 214 11.55 21.48 -10.87
CA MET A 214 10.09 21.47 -10.91
C MET A 214 9.52 22.56 -9.99
N SER A 215 10.06 22.71 -8.78
CA SER A 215 9.68 23.78 -7.85
C SER A 215 9.87 25.16 -8.50
N VAL A 216 11.03 25.40 -9.11
CA VAL A 216 11.33 26.66 -9.80
C VAL A 216 10.37 26.91 -10.97
N GLN A 217 10.05 25.88 -11.75
CA GLN A 217 9.18 26.01 -12.92
C GLN A 217 7.71 26.26 -12.54
N ILE A 218 7.21 25.63 -11.48
CA ILE A 218 5.83 25.80 -10.99
C ILE A 218 5.67 27.20 -10.37
N ASN A 219 6.61 27.61 -9.51
CA ASN A 219 6.52 28.88 -8.79
C ASN A 219 6.65 30.11 -9.69
N LYS A 220 7.13 29.94 -10.93
CA LYS A 220 7.16 31.01 -11.95
C LYS A 220 5.82 31.21 -12.66
N ARG A 221 4.86 30.28 -12.51
CA ARG A 221 3.59 30.32 -13.24
C ARG A 221 2.57 31.19 -12.54
N LYS A 222 1.70 31.81 -13.33
CA LYS A 222 0.62 32.67 -12.80
C LYS A 222 -0.46 31.88 -12.06
N TYR A 223 -0.78 30.68 -12.51
CA TYR A 223 -1.78 29.81 -11.90
C TYR A 223 -1.16 28.47 -11.56
N ILE A 224 -1.28 28.06 -10.30
CA ILE A 224 -0.84 26.76 -9.81
C ILE A 224 -2.09 25.91 -9.55
N HIS A 225 -2.02 24.61 -9.83
CA HIS A 225 -3.11 23.70 -9.53
C HIS A 225 -3.18 23.46 -8.02
N GLY A 226 -4.38 23.54 -7.42
CA GLY A 226 -4.58 23.54 -5.96
C GLY A 226 -3.82 22.45 -5.18
N PRO A 227 -3.88 21.17 -5.56
CA PRO A 227 -3.10 20.12 -4.89
C PRO A 227 -1.59 20.34 -4.94
N ILE A 228 -1.10 20.95 -6.02
CA ILE A 228 0.33 21.24 -6.20
C ILE A 228 0.75 22.44 -5.37
N GLU A 229 -0.08 23.49 -5.30
CA GLU A 229 0.11 24.62 -4.38
C GLU A 229 0.15 24.17 -2.93
N ALA A 230 -0.70 23.19 -2.56
CA ALA A 230 -0.68 22.53 -1.26
C ALA A 230 0.46 21.52 -1.05
N GLY A 231 1.32 21.31 -2.05
CA GLY A 231 2.45 20.38 -1.99
C GLY A 231 2.07 18.89 -1.97
N MET A 232 0.86 18.53 -2.38
CA MET A 232 0.33 17.16 -2.34
C MET A 232 0.69 16.35 -3.59
N CYS A 233 1.98 16.15 -3.86
CA CYS A 233 2.45 15.41 -5.04
C CYS A 233 1.87 13.97 -5.09
N GLU A 234 1.72 13.35 -3.92
CA GLU A 234 1.26 11.97 -3.76
C GLU A 234 -0.26 11.81 -3.95
N ALA A 235 -1.01 12.91 -4.08
CA ALA A 235 -2.41 12.85 -4.47
C ALA A 235 -2.59 12.34 -5.91
N CYS A 236 -1.54 12.42 -6.73
CA CYS A 236 -1.54 12.02 -8.13
C CYS A 236 -0.48 10.95 -8.44
N HIS A 237 0.68 11.00 -7.79
CA HIS A 237 1.83 10.15 -8.06
C HIS A 237 2.10 9.14 -6.92
N ASP A 238 2.55 7.94 -7.27
CA ASP A 238 3.11 6.98 -6.33
C ASP A 238 4.63 7.16 -6.25
N SER A 239 5.16 7.37 -5.05
CA SER A 239 6.60 7.63 -4.82
C SER A 239 7.48 6.38 -4.96
N HIS A 240 6.91 5.18 -4.96
CA HIS A 240 7.60 3.93 -5.24
C HIS A 240 7.44 3.50 -6.70
N GLY A 241 6.22 3.56 -7.24
CA GLY A 241 5.95 3.14 -8.61
C GLY A 241 4.48 2.82 -8.87
N SER A 242 4.09 2.83 -10.14
CA SER A 242 2.72 2.50 -10.55
C SER A 242 2.66 1.72 -11.85
N GLN A 243 1.51 1.12 -12.13
CA GLN A 243 1.20 0.53 -13.43
C GLN A 243 0.92 1.57 -14.52
N ASN A 244 0.76 2.84 -14.15
CA ASN A 244 0.47 3.95 -15.07
C ASN A 244 1.74 4.77 -15.35
N GLU A 245 1.86 5.25 -16.60
CA GLU A 245 2.95 6.13 -17.05
C GLU A 245 3.08 7.36 -16.11
N SER A 246 4.30 7.84 -15.89
CA SER A 246 4.60 8.93 -14.94
C SER A 246 4.19 8.63 -13.49
N GLN A 247 4.18 7.35 -13.10
CA GLN A 247 3.91 6.89 -11.74
C GLN A 247 2.52 7.32 -11.22
N LEU A 248 1.53 7.51 -12.09
CA LEU A 248 0.21 7.98 -11.67
C LEU A 248 -0.54 6.91 -10.87
N ILE A 249 -1.20 7.27 -9.77
CA ILE A 249 -1.91 6.31 -8.91
C ILE A 249 -3.10 5.63 -9.62
N MET A 250 -3.57 6.21 -10.73
CA MET A 250 -4.60 5.63 -11.62
C MET A 250 -4.45 6.17 -13.05
N PRO A 251 -5.17 5.62 -14.05
CA PRO A 251 -5.12 6.15 -15.41
C PRO A 251 -5.45 7.64 -15.47
N ILE A 252 -4.68 8.41 -16.26
CA ILE A 252 -4.68 9.88 -16.22
C ILE A 252 -6.08 10.53 -16.22
N ASN A 253 -6.99 10.07 -17.08
CA ASN A 253 -8.33 10.66 -17.15
C ASN A 253 -9.16 10.30 -15.92
N GLU A 254 -9.09 9.05 -15.43
CA GLU A 254 -9.80 8.67 -14.22
C GLU A 254 -9.26 9.42 -12.99
N LEU A 255 -7.95 9.68 -12.95
CA LEU A 255 -7.34 10.52 -11.92
C LEU A 255 -7.94 11.92 -11.91
N CYS A 256 -7.97 12.60 -13.06
CA CYS A 256 -8.58 13.92 -13.16
C CYS A 256 -10.07 13.89 -12.79
N LEU A 257 -10.82 12.89 -13.26
CA LEU A 257 -12.26 12.77 -13.05
C LEU A 257 -12.65 12.34 -11.63
N SER A 258 -11.71 11.84 -10.83
CA SER A 258 -11.92 11.54 -9.41
C SER A 258 -12.28 12.81 -8.61
N CYS A 259 -11.72 13.96 -8.98
CA CYS A 259 -12.05 15.27 -8.42
C CYS A 259 -12.92 16.11 -9.37
N HIS A 260 -12.69 16.05 -10.68
CA HIS A 260 -13.42 16.81 -11.69
C HIS A 260 -14.59 16.03 -12.30
N GLY A 261 -15.37 15.34 -11.47
CA GLY A 261 -16.42 14.42 -11.92
C GLY A 261 -17.52 15.05 -12.78
N HIS A 262 -17.78 16.36 -12.63
CA HIS A 262 -18.78 17.08 -13.44
C HIS A 262 -18.51 16.99 -14.96
N ILE A 263 -17.24 16.88 -15.36
CA ILE A 263 -16.82 16.75 -16.77
C ILE A 263 -17.39 15.47 -17.40
N ARG A 264 -17.70 14.43 -16.60
CA ARG A 264 -18.34 13.21 -17.11
C ARG A 264 -19.75 13.43 -17.64
N THR A 265 -20.43 14.47 -17.16
CA THR A 265 -21.87 14.70 -17.40
C THR A 265 -22.17 15.94 -18.22
N GLN A 266 -21.19 16.83 -18.38
CA GLN A 266 -21.36 18.11 -19.07
C GLN A 266 -20.55 18.17 -20.36
N THR A 267 -21.00 18.98 -21.31
CA THR A 267 -20.22 19.27 -22.52
C THR A 267 -18.89 19.92 -22.14
N HIS A 268 -17.78 19.27 -22.48
CA HIS A 268 -16.45 19.77 -22.21
C HIS A 268 -15.89 20.56 -23.41
N VAL A 269 -15.41 21.77 -23.14
CA VAL A 269 -14.89 22.79 -24.07
C VAL A 269 -15.92 23.27 -25.12
N VAL A 270 -16.28 22.44 -26.10
CA VAL A 270 -17.20 22.79 -27.19
C VAL A 270 -18.06 21.58 -27.55
N ARG A 271 -19.25 21.83 -28.11
CA ARG A 271 -20.04 20.76 -28.74
C ARG A 271 -19.49 20.47 -30.14
N THR A 272 -19.15 19.23 -30.41
CA THR A 272 -18.71 18.78 -31.74
C THR A 272 -19.91 18.65 -32.68
N THR A 273 -19.62 18.40 -33.97
CA THR A 273 -20.65 18.14 -34.98
C THR A 273 -21.45 16.86 -34.71
N SER A 274 -20.94 15.93 -33.90
CA SER A 274 -21.66 14.73 -33.44
C SER A 274 -22.58 15.00 -32.24
N GLY A 275 -22.67 16.24 -31.74
CA GLY A 275 -23.50 16.61 -30.59
C GLY A 275 -22.85 16.34 -29.23
N GLU A 276 -21.68 15.70 -29.20
CA GLU A 276 -20.92 15.40 -27.97
C GLU A 276 -19.96 16.54 -27.60
N GLY A 277 -19.35 16.48 -26.41
CA GLY A 277 -18.25 17.39 -26.04
C GLY A 277 -16.97 17.12 -26.83
N HIS A 278 -16.04 18.08 -26.83
CA HIS A 278 -14.73 17.87 -27.45
C HIS A 278 -14.05 16.66 -26.78
N PRO A 279 -13.49 15.72 -27.57
CA PRO A 279 -12.95 14.49 -27.02
C PRO A 279 -11.84 14.78 -26.00
N TYR A 280 -11.85 14.06 -24.89
CA TYR A 280 -10.73 13.99 -23.94
C TYR A 280 -10.28 12.53 -23.72
N LYS A 281 -10.87 11.57 -24.44
CA LYS A 281 -10.54 10.14 -24.41
C LYS A 281 -10.87 9.46 -25.73
N GLY A 282 -10.23 8.32 -26.02
CA GLY A 282 -10.62 7.37 -27.07
C GLY A 282 -10.37 7.78 -28.52
N LYS A 283 -10.21 9.08 -28.81
CA LYS A 283 -9.81 9.58 -30.14
C LYS A 283 -8.28 9.72 -30.21
N PRO A 284 -7.64 9.51 -31.38
CA PRO A 284 -6.19 9.75 -31.55
C PRO A 284 -5.83 11.20 -31.21
N ASP A 285 -4.68 11.39 -30.56
CA ASP A 285 -4.13 12.73 -30.32
C ASP A 285 -3.36 13.19 -31.57
N PRO A 286 -3.80 14.27 -32.24
CA PRO A 286 -3.18 14.73 -33.49
C PRO A 286 -1.87 15.51 -33.23
N ALA A 287 -1.54 15.85 -31.98
CA ALA A 287 -0.31 16.55 -31.68
C ALA A 287 0.89 15.66 -32.00
N LYS A 288 1.84 16.15 -32.82
CA LYS A 288 3.02 15.40 -33.25
C LYS A 288 3.80 14.77 -32.09
N LYS A 289 3.90 15.47 -30.95
CA LYS A 289 4.58 14.99 -29.73
C LYS A 289 3.86 13.83 -29.03
N ARG A 290 2.62 13.54 -29.41
CA ARG A 290 1.74 12.51 -28.85
C ARG A 290 1.27 11.51 -29.93
N THR A 291 1.98 11.45 -31.06
CA THR A 291 1.73 10.48 -32.14
C THR A 291 1.62 9.06 -31.57
N GLY A 292 0.53 8.36 -31.91
CA GLY A 292 0.25 7.01 -31.43
C GLY A 292 -0.42 6.94 -30.04
N LYS A 293 -0.59 8.07 -29.34
CA LYS A 293 -1.40 8.16 -28.12
C LYS A 293 -2.82 8.61 -28.45
N THR A 294 -3.75 8.27 -27.57
CA THR A 294 -5.11 8.85 -27.59
C THR A 294 -5.14 10.16 -26.81
N MET A 295 -6.15 10.98 -27.12
CA MET A 295 -6.44 12.18 -26.37
C MET A 295 -6.70 11.86 -24.90
N SER A 296 -6.24 12.78 -24.06
CA SER A 296 -6.36 12.74 -22.61
C SER A 296 -6.59 14.17 -22.11
N CYS A 297 -6.92 14.33 -20.82
CA CYS A 297 -7.00 15.67 -20.21
C CYS A 297 -5.70 16.47 -20.42
N ILE A 298 -4.54 15.79 -20.37
CA ILE A 298 -3.23 16.42 -20.54
C ILE A 298 -2.83 16.68 -22.00
N SER A 299 -3.70 16.38 -22.95
CA SER A 299 -3.53 16.82 -24.35
C SER A 299 -3.75 18.32 -24.48
N CYS A 300 -4.57 18.91 -23.59
CA CYS A 300 -4.90 20.33 -23.57
C CYS A 300 -4.56 21.02 -22.25
N HIS A 301 -4.50 20.30 -21.13
CA HIS A 301 -4.25 20.88 -19.81
C HIS A 301 -2.88 20.49 -19.24
N ASN A 302 -2.21 21.42 -18.56
CA ASN A 302 -1.06 21.15 -17.73
C ASN A 302 -1.54 20.85 -16.30
N PRO A 303 -1.34 19.63 -15.77
CA PRO A 303 -1.88 19.24 -14.47
C PRO A 303 -1.15 19.89 -13.28
N HIS A 304 -0.03 20.59 -13.51
CA HIS A 304 0.75 21.20 -12.44
C HIS A 304 0.48 22.70 -12.29
N ALA A 305 0.72 23.46 -13.36
CA ALA A 305 0.63 24.91 -13.36
C ALA A 305 0.67 25.47 -14.80
N GLY A 306 0.26 26.72 -14.98
CA GLY A 306 0.27 27.41 -16.27
C GLY A 306 0.08 28.91 -16.13
N ASP A 307 0.31 29.64 -17.21
CA ASP A 307 0.24 31.12 -17.20
C ASP A 307 -1.15 31.66 -17.57
N VAL A 308 -2.06 30.75 -17.92
CA VAL A 308 -3.42 31.03 -18.38
C VAL A 308 -4.46 30.27 -17.54
N ARG A 309 -5.69 30.76 -17.52
CA ARG A 309 -6.80 30.07 -16.83
C ARG A 309 -7.01 28.68 -17.43
N TYR A 310 -7.44 27.75 -16.60
CA TYR A 310 -7.62 26.33 -16.95
C TYR A 310 -6.33 25.61 -17.39
N TYR A 311 -5.15 26.22 -17.21
CA TYR A 311 -3.85 25.57 -17.41
C TYR A 311 -3.65 25.03 -18.84
N PHE A 312 -4.09 25.75 -19.88
CA PHE A 312 -3.89 25.25 -21.24
C PHE A 312 -2.40 25.06 -21.56
N VAL A 313 -2.08 23.93 -22.18
CA VAL A 313 -0.72 23.63 -22.67
C VAL A 313 -0.25 24.73 -23.62
N ASN A 314 1.06 24.97 -23.66
CA ASN A 314 1.68 26.09 -24.39
C ASN A 314 1.22 27.49 -23.95
N ASN A 315 0.50 27.62 -22.81
CA ASN A 315 0.02 28.89 -22.27
C ASN A 315 -0.82 29.71 -23.26
N VAL A 316 -1.66 29.02 -24.03
CA VAL A 316 -2.57 29.67 -24.98
C VAL A 316 -3.74 30.29 -24.21
N ASP A 317 -3.94 31.61 -24.33
CA ASP A 317 -4.96 32.37 -23.59
C ASP A 317 -6.26 32.63 -24.38
N ASP A 318 -6.25 32.38 -25.69
CA ASP A 318 -7.45 32.44 -26.53
C ASP A 318 -7.90 31.07 -27.07
N ARG A 319 -9.20 30.93 -27.25
CA ARG A 319 -9.82 29.65 -27.65
C ARG A 319 -9.49 29.24 -29.08
N LEU A 320 -9.29 30.19 -30.00
CA LEU A 320 -9.05 29.88 -31.40
C LEU A 320 -7.66 29.27 -31.59
N SER A 321 -6.65 29.87 -30.95
CA SER A 321 -5.28 29.36 -30.95
C SER A 321 -5.20 27.95 -30.36
N LEU A 322 -6.01 27.64 -29.34
CA LEU A 322 -6.09 26.27 -28.80
C LEU A 322 -6.64 25.28 -29.83
N CYS A 323 -7.69 25.67 -30.59
CA CYS A 323 -8.23 24.83 -31.66
C CYS A 323 -7.20 24.62 -32.78
N GLN A 324 -6.48 25.67 -33.16
CA GLN A 324 -5.47 25.63 -34.22
C GLN A 324 -4.30 24.70 -33.90
N MET A 325 -4.01 24.42 -32.63
CA MET A 325 -2.99 23.44 -32.25
C MET A 325 -3.17 22.06 -32.91
N CYS A 326 -4.41 21.69 -33.22
CA CYS A 326 -4.78 20.40 -33.80
C CYS A 326 -5.55 20.54 -35.13
N HIS A 327 -6.32 21.62 -35.28
CA HIS A 327 -7.11 21.92 -36.47
C HIS A 327 -6.44 23.00 -37.31
N ASN A 328 -5.22 22.73 -37.77
CA ASN A 328 -4.52 23.57 -38.74
C ASN A 328 -5.19 23.43 -40.11
N LYS A 329 -6.24 24.21 -40.33
CA LYS A 329 -6.76 24.55 -41.66
C LYS A 329 -6.44 26.00 -41.95
#